data_AF-A0A5J6MM41-F1
#
_entry.id   AF-A0A5J6MM41-F1
#
_cell.length_a   1.000
_cell.length_b   1.000
_cell.length_c   1.000
_cell.angle_alpha   90.00
_cell.angle_beta   90.00
_cell.angle_gamma   90.00
#
_symmetry.space_group_name_H-M   'P 1'
#
loop_
_entity.id
_entity.type
_entity.pdbx_description
1 polymer ?
#
loop_
_entity_poly.entity_id
_entity_poly.type
_entity_poly.pdbx_seq_one_letter_code
_entity_poly.pdbx_strand_id
1 'polypeptide(L)'
;MRYLLNLPILVAAFGAGLFLYLAVLSDKPAGGDAQMGAALAIVFAAFLYTVGLAVALIGCVAAGGFDWIPVDGRGLRFVIVIAGFIAIGLLCFASISITMETTGSDQRWSHGVVVAARWVAIGMPAILILYAAWVVNAPLELRAAAAGRYGLFAGIAIFGALAGFVTIQEMVRWNRQAAADAAAEQAREDEAVQETRRNFAALTDTDPLFTWDIYVGYYNIPDDIRERALTRIAARPTLETDLTEALASGNSLWVQEALSLVGRVPFQPSNRLSEPVARAIDRLTSELAEEAKVGNPDGDQYIDHYRASLLSTVREAAVKMASGAGLDLSDRLDRLQTVVIEGYPKSSAASTFPGEVSAAKKQIAAALAARTP
;
A
#
# COMPACT_ATOMS: atom_id res chain seq x y z
N MET A 1 19.94 -37.25 -35.28
CA MET A 1 19.19 -36.09 -34.77
C MET A 1 17.74 -36.40 -34.39
N ARG A 2 16.93 -37.11 -35.21
CA ARG A 2 15.51 -37.39 -34.88
C ARG A 2 15.29 -37.99 -33.49
N TYR A 3 16.10 -38.98 -33.11
CA TYR A 3 16.04 -39.62 -31.79
C TYR A 3 16.32 -38.66 -30.62
N LEU A 4 17.17 -37.64 -30.81
CA LEU A 4 17.48 -36.64 -29.78
C LEU A 4 16.34 -35.62 -29.59
N LEU A 5 15.56 -35.34 -30.64
CA LEU A 5 14.42 -34.42 -30.59
C LEU A 5 13.13 -35.07 -30.06
N ASN A 6 13.03 -36.40 -30.09
CA ASN A 6 11.89 -37.10 -29.50
C ASN A 6 11.92 -37.12 -27.98
N LEU A 7 13.09 -37.06 -27.35
CA LEU A 7 13.22 -37.00 -25.88
C LEU A 7 12.49 -35.78 -25.27
N PRO A 8 12.74 -34.52 -25.69
CA PRO A 8 12.02 -33.37 -25.13
C PRO A 8 10.51 -33.39 -25.44
N ILE A 9 10.10 -33.98 -26.57
CA ILE A 9 8.67 -34.17 -26.89
C ILE A 9 8.01 -35.16 -25.92
N LEU A 10 8.70 -36.27 -25.60
CA LEU A 10 8.19 -37.24 -24.62
C LEU A 10 8.14 -36.65 -23.21
N VAL A 11 9.15 -35.89 -22.80
CA VAL A 11 9.13 -35.14 -21.53
C VAL A 11 7.95 -34.17 -21.51
N ALA A 12 7.70 -33.48 -22.63
CA ALA A 12 6.57 -32.57 -22.72
C ALA A 12 5.22 -33.27 -22.64
N ALA A 13 5.05 -34.38 -23.36
CA ALA A 13 3.84 -35.19 -23.31
C ALA A 13 3.60 -35.78 -21.92
N PHE A 14 4.65 -36.27 -21.26
CA PHE A 14 4.58 -36.78 -19.90
C PHE A 14 4.18 -35.67 -18.91
N GLY A 15 4.83 -34.50 -18.97
CA GLY A 15 4.49 -33.37 -18.12
C GLY A 15 3.06 -32.88 -18.33
N ALA A 16 2.59 -32.81 -19.59
CA ALA A 16 1.23 -32.40 -19.92
C ALA A 16 0.19 -33.44 -19.46
N GLY A 17 0.49 -34.73 -19.60
CA GLY A 17 -0.33 -35.82 -19.08
C GLY A 17 -0.40 -35.84 -17.56
N LEU A 18 0.73 -35.60 -16.88
CA LEU A 18 0.79 -35.48 -15.43
C LEU A 18 0.01 -34.25 -14.94
N PHE A 19 0.14 -33.12 -15.63
CA PHE A 19 -0.64 -31.92 -15.33
C PHE A 19 -2.13 -32.19 -15.50
N LEU A 20 -2.56 -32.80 -16.61
CA LEU A 20 -3.95 -33.20 -16.84
C LEU A 20 -4.46 -34.11 -15.72
N TYR A 21 -3.68 -35.12 -15.34
CA TYR A 21 -4.04 -36.02 -14.26
C TYR A 21 -4.23 -35.27 -12.95
N LEU A 22 -3.24 -34.48 -12.52
CA LEU A 22 -3.25 -33.81 -11.23
C LEU A 22 -4.22 -32.62 -11.14
N ALA A 23 -4.41 -31.88 -12.23
CA ALA A 23 -5.23 -30.67 -12.23
C ALA A 23 -6.68 -30.91 -12.66
N VAL A 24 -7.01 -32.08 -13.22
CA VAL A 24 -8.34 -32.34 -13.80
C VAL A 24 -8.93 -33.68 -13.39
N LEU A 25 -8.13 -34.74 -13.30
CA LEU A 25 -8.63 -36.11 -13.11
C LEU A 25 -8.47 -36.65 -11.68
N SER A 26 -7.54 -36.12 -10.89
CA SER A 26 -7.28 -36.59 -9.52
C SER A 26 -8.23 -35.98 -8.50
N ASP A 27 -8.55 -36.74 -7.46
CA ASP A 27 -9.33 -36.27 -6.31
C ASP A 27 -8.60 -35.15 -5.54
N LYS A 28 -9.37 -34.25 -4.94
CA LYS A 28 -8.83 -33.13 -4.17
C LYS A 28 -8.09 -33.65 -2.92
N PRO A 29 -6.85 -33.21 -2.66
CA PRO A 29 -6.17 -33.52 -1.41
C PRO A 29 -6.94 -32.93 -0.22
N ALA A 30 -7.16 -33.74 0.82
CA ALA A 30 -7.86 -33.33 2.03
C ALA A 30 -6.93 -32.51 2.97
N GLY A 31 -6.71 -31.22 2.63
CA GLY A 31 -6.04 -30.24 3.47
C GLY A 31 -4.56 -30.52 3.82
N GLY A 32 -3.94 -29.57 4.53
CA GLY A 32 -2.58 -29.70 5.09
C GLY A 32 -1.49 -30.02 4.06
N ASP A 33 -0.56 -30.90 4.43
CA ASP A 33 0.62 -31.28 3.63
C ASP A 33 0.25 -31.88 2.27
N ALA A 34 -0.88 -32.59 2.18
CA ALA A 34 -1.33 -33.21 0.93
C ALA A 34 -1.71 -32.16 -0.13
N GLN A 35 -2.28 -31.02 0.30
CA GLN A 35 -2.61 -29.92 -0.59
C GLN A 35 -1.35 -29.21 -1.10
N MET A 36 -0.36 -28.99 -0.24
CA MET A 36 0.93 -28.44 -0.63
C MET A 36 1.69 -29.38 -1.59
N GLY A 37 1.69 -30.68 -1.31
CA GLY A 37 2.31 -31.69 -2.17
C GLY A 37 1.69 -31.72 -3.58
N ALA A 38 0.35 -31.65 -3.67
CA ALA A 38 -0.34 -31.59 -4.96
C ALA A 38 -0.03 -30.30 -5.73
N ALA A 39 -0.01 -29.14 -5.06
CA ALA A 39 0.36 -27.88 -5.71
C ALA A 39 1.79 -27.93 -6.28
N LEU A 40 2.75 -28.45 -5.51
CA LEU A 40 4.13 -28.64 -5.97
C LEU A 40 4.20 -29.60 -7.17
N ALA A 41 3.45 -30.71 -7.12
CA ALA A 41 3.42 -31.69 -8.20
C ALA A 41 2.84 -31.10 -9.50
N ILE A 42 1.81 -30.26 -9.41
CA ILE A 42 1.25 -29.55 -10.57
C ILE A 42 2.26 -28.56 -11.15
N VAL A 43 2.95 -27.78 -10.30
CA VAL A 43 4.00 -26.85 -10.75
C VAL A 43 5.13 -27.61 -11.43
N PHE A 44 5.54 -28.75 -10.86
CA PHE A 44 6.57 -29.60 -11.45
C PHE A 44 6.13 -30.17 -12.81
N ALA A 45 4.89 -30.65 -12.92
CA ALA A 45 4.31 -31.11 -14.19
C ALA A 45 4.29 -29.98 -15.24
N ALA A 46 3.90 -28.76 -14.82
CA ALA A 46 3.90 -27.57 -15.66
C ALA A 46 5.29 -27.18 -16.15
N PHE A 47 6.28 -27.25 -15.26
CA PHE A 47 7.68 -27.01 -15.59
C PHE A 47 8.19 -28.04 -16.61
N LEU A 48 7.94 -29.33 -16.37
CA LEU A 48 8.37 -30.40 -17.28
C LEU A 48 7.81 -30.19 -18.69
N TYR A 49 6.51 -29.92 -18.82
CA TYR A 49 5.96 -29.70 -20.16
C TYR A 49 6.43 -28.41 -20.79
N THR A 50 6.57 -27.33 -20.03
CA THR A 50 6.98 -26.03 -20.57
C THR A 50 8.40 -26.07 -21.11
N VAL A 51 9.33 -26.62 -20.33
CA VAL A 51 10.74 -26.76 -20.74
C VAL A 51 10.90 -27.78 -21.87
N GLY A 52 10.21 -28.93 -21.77
CA GLY A 52 10.21 -29.94 -22.82
C GLY A 52 9.71 -29.37 -24.15
N LEU A 53 8.59 -28.63 -24.13
CA LEU A 53 8.04 -27.95 -25.29
C LEU A 53 8.97 -26.88 -25.86
N ALA A 54 9.57 -26.04 -25.02
CA ALA A 54 10.51 -25.02 -25.48
C ALA A 54 11.68 -25.64 -26.25
N VAL A 55 12.30 -26.70 -25.69
CA VAL A 55 13.40 -27.42 -26.35
C VAL A 55 12.92 -28.11 -27.63
N ALA A 56 11.73 -28.72 -27.61
CA ALA A 56 11.15 -29.36 -28.80
C ALA A 56 10.88 -28.34 -29.93
N LEU A 57 10.36 -27.16 -29.61
CA LEU A 57 10.09 -26.09 -30.57
C LEU A 57 11.37 -25.50 -31.17
N ILE A 58 12.42 -25.31 -30.36
CA ILE A 58 13.78 -24.98 -30.85
C ILE A 58 14.25 -26.07 -31.82
N GLY A 59 14.10 -27.34 -31.45
CA GLY A 59 14.42 -28.47 -32.32
C GLY A 59 13.66 -28.44 -33.65
N CYS A 60 12.39 -28.04 -33.63
CA CYS A 60 11.55 -27.88 -34.82
C CYS A 60 12.06 -26.76 -35.74
N VAL A 61 12.56 -25.64 -35.19
CA VAL A 61 13.21 -24.58 -36.00
C VAL A 61 14.47 -25.12 -36.67
N ALA A 62 15.31 -25.87 -35.94
CA ALA A 62 16.50 -26.50 -36.52
C ALA A 62 16.16 -27.54 -37.61
N ALA A 63 15.01 -28.20 -37.49
CA ALA A 63 14.51 -29.18 -38.45
C ALA A 63 13.73 -28.58 -39.65
N GLY A 64 13.67 -27.25 -39.77
CA GLY A 64 12.97 -26.55 -40.86
C GLY A 64 11.44 -26.48 -40.72
N GLY A 65 10.89 -26.89 -39.57
CA GLY A 65 9.44 -26.89 -39.32
C GLY A 65 8.80 -25.49 -39.31
N PHE A 66 9.61 -24.44 -39.24
CA PHE A 66 9.17 -23.04 -39.23
C PHE A 66 9.73 -22.24 -40.41
N ASP A 67 10.18 -22.89 -41.49
CA ASP A 67 10.70 -22.20 -42.67
C ASP A 67 9.62 -21.40 -43.43
N TRP A 68 8.34 -21.64 -43.12
CA TRP A 68 7.23 -20.83 -43.61
C TRP A 68 7.13 -19.43 -42.97
N ILE A 69 7.89 -19.15 -41.90
CA ILE A 69 7.96 -17.80 -41.30
C ILE A 69 8.83 -16.91 -42.20
N PRO A 70 8.28 -15.80 -42.75
CA PRO A 70 8.94 -14.98 -43.77
C PRO A 70 9.97 -14.02 -43.15
N VAL A 71 11.03 -14.59 -42.58
CA VAL A 71 12.15 -13.81 -42.03
C VAL A 71 13.49 -14.36 -42.52
N ASP A 72 14.45 -13.47 -42.70
CA ASP A 72 15.79 -13.82 -43.13
C ASP A 72 16.64 -14.26 -41.94
N GLY A 73 17.24 -15.45 -42.07
CA GLY A 73 18.14 -16.01 -41.07
C GLY A 73 17.45 -16.89 -40.01
N ARG A 74 18.12 -17.99 -39.67
CA ARG A 74 17.62 -18.98 -38.70
C ARG A 74 17.58 -18.45 -37.26
N GLY A 75 18.48 -17.54 -36.91
CA GLY A 75 18.55 -16.89 -35.59
C GLY A 75 17.26 -16.13 -35.24
N LEU A 76 16.75 -15.31 -36.17
CA LEU A 76 15.52 -14.55 -35.96
C LEU A 76 14.29 -15.46 -35.86
N ARG A 77 14.25 -16.57 -36.61
CA ARG A 77 13.20 -17.59 -36.47
C ARG A 77 13.16 -18.20 -35.08
N PHE A 78 14.31 -18.48 -34.46
CA PHE A 78 14.37 -18.96 -33.08
C PHE A 78 13.75 -17.96 -32.10
N VAL A 79 14.13 -16.67 -32.22
CA VAL A 79 13.60 -15.61 -31.37
C VAL A 79 12.08 -15.49 -31.50
N ILE A 80 11.55 -15.50 -32.72
CA ILE A 80 10.10 -15.38 -32.97
C ILE A 80 9.34 -16.57 -32.38
N VAL A 81 9.83 -17.80 -32.57
CA VAL A 81 9.15 -18.99 -32.05
C VAL A 81 9.16 -19.02 -30.52
N ILE A 82 10.28 -18.65 -29.89
CA ILE A 82 10.35 -18.56 -28.43
C ILE A 82 9.50 -17.41 -27.88
N ALA A 83 9.54 -16.23 -28.50
CA ALA A 83 8.69 -15.11 -28.10
C ALA A 83 7.20 -15.46 -28.24
N GLY A 84 6.81 -16.12 -29.34
CA GLY A 84 5.46 -16.62 -29.53
C GLY A 84 5.06 -17.67 -28.49
N PHE A 85 5.96 -18.60 -28.15
CA PHE A 85 5.72 -19.58 -27.09
C PHE A 85 5.52 -18.92 -25.72
N ILE A 86 6.33 -17.93 -25.37
CA ILE A 86 6.18 -17.16 -24.13
C ILE A 86 4.85 -16.39 -24.14
N ALA A 87 4.50 -15.73 -25.25
CA ALA A 87 3.23 -15.00 -25.37
C ALA A 87 2.02 -15.93 -25.22
N ILE A 88 2.07 -17.13 -25.79
CA ILE A 88 1.05 -18.18 -25.60
C ILE A 88 1.00 -18.62 -24.13
N GLY A 89 2.15 -18.80 -23.48
CA GLY A 89 2.23 -19.14 -22.06
C GLY A 89 1.56 -18.09 -21.17
N LEU A 90 1.85 -16.80 -21.40
CA LEU A 90 1.22 -15.69 -20.70
C LEU A 90 -0.30 -15.63 -20.95
N LEU A 91 -0.73 -15.84 -22.18
CA LEU A 91 -2.15 -15.88 -22.53
C LEU A 91 -2.89 -17.04 -21.84
N CYS A 92 -2.23 -18.19 -21.69
CA CYS A 92 -2.81 -19.36 -21.03
C CYS A 92 -2.75 -19.28 -19.50
N PHE A 93 -2.01 -18.32 -18.92
CA PHE A 93 -1.75 -18.27 -17.48
C PHE A 93 -3.02 -18.27 -16.65
N ALA A 94 -3.97 -17.37 -16.95
CA ALA A 94 -5.26 -17.32 -16.25
C ALA A 94 -6.04 -18.64 -16.35
N SER A 95 -6.00 -19.29 -17.51
CA SER A 95 -6.68 -20.58 -17.72
C SER A 95 -6.03 -21.72 -16.93
N ILE A 96 -4.70 -21.74 -16.83
CA ILE A 96 -3.95 -22.70 -16.03
C ILE A 96 -4.27 -22.49 -14.54
N SER A 97 -4.19 -21.25 -14.05
CA SER A 97 -4.51 -20.92 -12.65
C SER A 97 -5.94 -21.30 -12.26
N ILE A 98 -6.93 -20.95 -13.08
CA ILE A 98 -8.33 -21.34 -12.85
C ILE A 98 -8.49 -22.86 -12.84
N THR A 99 -7.81 -23.57 -13.76
CA THR A 99 -7.86 -25.04 -13.80
C THR A 99 -7.32 -25.66 -12.51
N MET A 100 -6.23 -25.11 -11.96
CA MET A 100 -5.64 -25.57 -10.70
C MET A 100 -6.56 -25.32 -9.48
N GLU A 101 -7.19 -24.15 -9.42
CA GLU A 101 -8.07 -23.76 -8.30
C GLU A 101 -9.44 -24.47 -8.34
N THR A 102 -9.93 -24.83 -9.53
CA THR A 102 -11.28 -25.41 -9.73
C THR A 102 -11.34 -26.93 -9.67
N THR A 103 -10.38 -27.57 -9.01
CA THR A 103 -10.41 -29.01 -8.69
C THR A 103 -11.48 -29.37 -7.63
N GLY A 104 -12.33 -28.42 -7.20
CA GLY A 104 -13.47 -28.61 -6.29
C GLY A 104 -14.71 -27.77 -6.64
N SER A 105 -15.75 -27.81 -5.80
CA SER A 105 -17.07 -27.18 -6.00
C SER A 105 -17.09 -25.65 -5.80
N ASP A 106 -15.98 -24.97 -6.03
CA ASP A 106 -15.89 -23.52 -5.82
C ASP A 106 -16.73 -22.78 -6.87
N GLN A 107 -17.80 -22.14 -6.42
CA GLN A 107 -18.74 -21.37 -7.25
C GLN A 107 -18.16 -20.01 -7.71
N ARG A 108 -16.85 -19.79 -7.56
CA ARG A 108 -16.19 -18.51 -7.87
C ARG A 108 -16.24 -18.16 -9.35
N TRP A 109 -16.22 -19.17 -10.23
CA TRP A 109 -16.32 -19.00 -11.67
C TRP A 109 -17.57 -19.68 -12.21
N SER A 110 -18.13 -19.09 -13.26
CA SER A 110 -19.20 -19.75 -14.01
C SER A 110 -18.69 -21.05 -14.63
N HIS A 111 -19.57 -22.06 -14.75
CA HIS A 111 -19.23 -23.36 -15.33
C HIS A 111 -18.56 -23.23 -16.71
N GLY A 112 -19.04 -22.30 -17.55
CA GLY A 112 -18.48 -22.05 -18.88
C GLY A 112 -17.03 -21.56 -18.86
N VAL A 113 -16.66 -20.70 -17.90
CA VAL A 113 -15.28 -20.22 -17.74
C VAL A 113 -14.36 -21.35 -17.28
N VAL A 114 -14.82 -22.19 -16.35
CA VAL A 114 -14.04 -23.35 -15.88
C VAL A 114 -13.78 -24.34 -17.01
N VAL A 115 -14.81 -24.68 -17.78
CA VAL A 115 -14.68 -25.59 -18.92
C VAL A 115 -13.74 -25.01 -19.99
N ALA A 116 -13.88 -23.73 -20.34
CA ALA A 116 -12.99 -23.06 -21.28
C ALA A 116 -11.53 -23.06 -20.79
N ALA A 117 -11.30 -22.75 -19.51
CA ALA A 117 -9.97 -22.74 -18.90
C ALA A 117 -9.29 -24.11 -18.99
N ARG A 118 -10.03 -25.20 -18.70
CA ARG A 118 -9.52 -26.58 -18.82
C ARG A 118 -9.16 -26.94 -20.25
N TRP A 119 -10.02 -26.59 -21.22
CA TRP A 119 -9.73 -26.81 -22.64
C TRP A 119 -8.49 -26.07 -23.11
N VAL A 120 -8.25 -24.85 -22.62
CA VAL A 120 -7.02 -24.10 -22.93
C VAL A 120 -5.80 -24.77 -22.28
N ALA A 121 -5.88 -25.07 -20.98
CA ALA A 121 -4.77 -25.64 -20.21
C ALA A 121 -4.29 -26.99 -20.75
N ILE A 122 -5.20 -27.79 -21.32
CA ILE A 122 -4.89 -29.09 -21.92
C ILE A 122 -4.62 -28.97 -23.43
N GLY A 123 -5.49 -28.25 -24.13
CA GLY A 123 -5.52 -28.21 -25.58
C GLY A 123 -4.35 -27.45 -26.19
N MET A 124 -3.91 -26.35 -25.57
CA MET A 124 -2.77 -25.57 -26.04
C MET A 124 -1.44 -26.35 -25.99
N PRO A 125 -1.03 -26.98 -24.88
CA PRO A 125 0.17 -27.82 -24.90
C PRO A 125 0.00 -29.03 -25.82
N ALA A 126 -1.18 -29.63 -25.91
CA ALA A 126 -1.43 -30.77 -26.79
C ALA A 126 -1.21 -30.42 -28.28
N ILE A 127 -1.74 -29.28 -28.76
CA ILE A 127 -1.53 -28.89 -30.17
C ILE A 127 -0.05 -28.63 -30.48
N LEU A 128 0.68 -28.02 -29.53
CA LEU A 128 2.11 -27.74 -29.70
C LEU A 128 2.94 -29.04 -29.69
N ILE A 129 2.60 -29.99 -28.82
CA ILE A 129 3.23 -31.32 -28.77
C ILE A 129 2.97 -32.08 -30.07
N LEU A 130 1.72 -32.12 -30.53
CA LEU A 130 1.34 -32.79 -31.79
C LEU A 130 2.05 -32.17 -32.99
N TYR A 131 2.15 -30.84 -33.03
CA TYR A 131 2.88 -30.15 -34.07
C TYR A 131 4.38 -30.48 -34.05
N ALA A 132 5.01 -30.45 -32.86
CA ALA A 132 6.42 -30.81 -32.73
C ALA A 132 6.68 -32.26 -33.13
N ALA A 133 5.82 -33.19 -32.71
CA ALA A 133 5.88 -34.59 -33.09
C ALA A 133 5.74 -34.78 -34.61
N TRP A 134 4.81 -34.05 -35.25
CA TRP A 134 4.64 -34.05 -36.70
C TRP A 134 5.91 -33.57 -37.42
N VAL A 135 6.43 -32.39 -37.07
CA VAL A 135 7.62 -31.82 -37.70
C VAL A 135 8.83 -32.75 -37.58
N VAL A 136 9.03 -33.37 -36.40
CA VAL A 136 10.20 -34.22 -36.15
C VAL A 136 10.09 -35.57 -36.85
N ASN A 137 8.90 -36.17 -36.91
CA ASN A 137 8.73 -37.57 -37.32
C ASN A 137 8.12 -37.75 -38.73
N ALA A 138 7.40 -36.77 -39.27
CA ALA A 138 6.81 -36.90 -40.60
C ALA A 138 7.88 -37.09 -41.69
N PRO A 139 7.59 -37.84 -42.78
CA PRO A 139 8.38 -37.83 -44.01
C PRO A 139 8.56 -36.41 -44.57
N LEU A 140 9.67 -36.14 -45.27
CA LEU A 140 10.00 -34.80 -45.80
C LEU A 140 8.86 -34.21 -46.65
N GLU A 141 8.22 -35.03 -47.48
CA GLU A 141 7.08 -34.65 -48.32
C GLU A 141 5.87 -34.16 -47.51
N LEU A 142 5.60 -34.80 -46.37
CA LEU A 142 4.48 -34.46 -45.49
C LEU A 142 4.81 -33.31 -44.53
N ARG A 143 6.09 -33.00 -44.28
CA ARG A 143 6.50 -31.83 -43.49
C ARG A 143 6.15 -30.52 -44.18
N ALA A 144 6.26 -30.49 -45.50
CA ALA A 144 5.89 -29.32 -46.30
C ALA A 144 4.37 -29.18 -46.50
N ALA A 145 3.58 -30.17 -46.07
CA ALA A 145 2.15 -30.15 -46.25
C ALA A 145 1.51 -29.00 -45.47
N ALA A 146 0.65 -28.25 -46.17
CA ALA A 146 -0.05 -27.11 -45.60
C ALA A 146 -0.95 -27.47 -44.40
N ALA A 147 -1.36 -28.73 -44.29
CA ALA A 147 -2.19 -29.23 -43.19
C ALA A 147 -1.52 -29.06 -41.82
N GLY A 148 -0.20 -29.29 -41.71
CA GLY A 148 0.52 -29.16 -40.43
C GLY A 148 0.55 -27.71 -39.92
N ARG A 149 0.88 -26.76 -40.81
CA ARG A 149 0.88 -25.32 -40.47
C ARG A 149 -0.51 -24.80 -40.14
N TYR A 150 -1.52 -25.14 -40.95
CA TYR A 150 -2.88 -24.64 -40.74
C TYR A 150 -3.52 -25.30 -39.52
N GLY A 151 -3.18 -26.55 -39.22
CA GLY A 151 -3.57 -27.21 -37.98
C GLY A 151 -3.01 -26.49 -36.75
N LEU A 152 -1.72 -26.13 -36.75
CA LEU A 152 -1.11 -25.34 -35.68
C LEU A 152 -1.82 -23.99 -35.51
N PHE A 153 -2.02 -23.24 -36.60
CA PHE A 153 -2.70 -21.95 -36.56
C PHE A 153 -4.14 -22.06 -36.08
N ALA A 154 -4.89 -23.06 -36.55
CA ALA A 154 -6.26 -23.29 -36.12
C ALA A 154 -6.32 -23.61 -34.63
N GLY A 155 -5.42 -24.46 -34.13
CA GLY A 155 -5.36 -24.77 -32.70
C GLY A 155 -4.99 -23.55 -31.84
N ILE A 156 -3.97 -22.79 -32.24
CA ILE A 156 -3.61 -21.54 -31.53
C ILE A 156 -4.77 -20.55 -31.58
N ALA A 157 -5.48 -20.41 -32.70
CA ALA A 157 -6.60 -19.49 -32.82
C ALA A 157 -7.79 -19.91 -31.92
N ILE A 158 -8.16 -21.19 -31.93
CA ILE A 158 -9.26 -21.72 -31.12
C ILE A 158 -8.95 -21.59 -29.62
N PHE A 159 -7.81 -22.13 -29.18
CA PHE A 159 -7.43 -22.07 -27.76
C PHE A 159 -7.04 -20.66 -27.33
N GLY A 160 -6.48 -19.84 -28.22
CA GLY A 160 -6.19 -18.43 -27.96
C GLY A 160 -7.46 -17.60 -27.76
N ALA A 161 -8.50 -17.82 -28.57
CA ALA A 161 -9.79 -17.16 -28.38
C ALA A 161 -10.45 -17.56 -27.05
N LEU A 162 -10.40 -18.85 -26.69
CA LEU A 162 -10.88 -19.33 -25.39
C LEU A 162 -10.08 -18.73 -24.22
N ALA A 163 -8.75 -18.66 -24.35
CA ALA A 163 -7.89 -18.07 -23.33
C ALA A 163 -8.15 -16.57 -23.15
N GLY A 164 -8.39 -15.85 -24.25
CA GLY A 164 -8.81 -14.45 -24.24
C GLY A 164 -10.16 -14.27 -23.54
N PHE A 165 -11.15 -15.11 -23.85
CA PHE A 165 -12.44 -15.10 -23.16
C PHE A 165 -12.29 -15.30 -21.65
N VAL A 166 -11.52 -16.32 -21.22
CA VAL A 166 -11.25 -16.59 -19.80
C VAL A 166 -10.57 -15.40 -19.12
N THR A 167 -9.55 -14.83 -19.75
CA THR A 167 -8.82 -13.67 -19.22
C THR A 167 -9.72 -12.45 -19.05
N ILE A 168 -10.57 -12.15 -20.03
CA ILE A 168 -11.53 -11.03 -19.94
C ILE A 168 -12.52 -11.24 -18.79
N GLN A 169 -13.05 -12.44 -18.63
CA GLN A 169 -13.99 -12.74 -17.55
C GLN A 169 -13.33 -12.59 -16.17
N GLU A 170 -12.08 -13.01 -16.04
CA GLU A 170 -11.33 -12.84 -14.79
C GLU A 170 -11.03 -11.37 -14.48
N MET A 171 -10.67 -10.57 -15.49
CA MET A 171 -10.50 -9.11 -15.33
C MET A 171 -11.79 -8.42 -14.89
N VAL A 172 -12.93 -8.77 -15.50
CA VAL A 172 -14.25 -8.24 -15.10
C VAL A 172 -14.55 -8.59 -13.64
N ARG A 173 -14.22 -9.81 -13.21
CA ARG A 173 -14.41 -10.26 -11.83
C ARG A 173 -13.54 -9.46 -10.85
N TRP A 174 -12.26 -9.27 -11.16
CA TRP A 174 -11.35 -8.46 -10.33
C TRP A 174 -11.83 -7.02 -10.21
N ASN A 175 -12.26 -6.40 -11.30
CA ASN A 175 -12.77 -5.04 -11.27
C ASN A 175 -14.03 -4.90 -10.41
N ARG A 176 -14.95 -5.88 -10.46
CA ARG A 176 -16.14 -5.89 -9.59
C ARG A 176 -15.78 -6.04 -8.13
N GLN A 177 -14.81 -6.91 -7.82
CA GLN A 177 -14.35 -7.13 -6.45
C GLN A 177 -13.68 -5.86 -5.91
N ALA A 178 -12.76 -5.25 -6.66
CA ALA A 178 -12.12 -4.00 -6.28
C ALA A 178 -13.12 -2.86 -6.08
N ALA A 179 -14.15 -2.76 -6.94
CA ALA A 179 -15.20 -1.76 -6.78
C ALA A 179 -16.06 -2.01 -5.51
N ALA A 180 -16.36 -3.26 -5.19
CA ALA A 180 -17.08 -3.61 -3.97
C ALA A 180 -16.26 -3.34 -2.71
N ASP A 181 -14.97 -3.67 -2.73
CA ASP A 181 -14.05 -3.41 -1.62
C ASP A 181 -13.87 -1.90 -1.39
N ALA A 182 -13.73 -1.11 -2.46
CA ALA A 182 -13.66 0.35 -2.38
C ALA A 182 -14.96 0.96 -1.83
N ALA A 183 -16.12 0.48 -2.27
CA ALA A 183 -17.41 0.94 -1.75
C ALA A 183 -17.60 0.58 -0.26
N ALA A 184 -17.13 -0.61 0.16
CA ALA A 184 -17.18 -1.03 1.55
C ALA A 184 -16.26 -0.18 2.43
N GLU A 185 -15.08 0.18 1.94
CA GLU A 185 -14.16 1.05 2.67
C GLU A 185 -14.72 2.46 2.80
N GLN A 186 -15.26 3.03 1.72
CA GLN A 186 -15.93 4.33 1.78
C GLN A 186 -17.10 4.34 2.77
N ALA A 187 -17.90 3.27 2.81
CA ALA A 187 -19.00 3.16 3.78
C ALA A 187 -18.50 3.14 5.24
N ARG A 188 -17.34 2.54 5.52
CA ARG A 188 -16.73 2.55 6.86
C ARG A 188 -16.20 3.93 7.24
N GLU A 189 -15.56 4.62 6.29
CA GLU A 189 -15.10 6.00 6.51
C GLU A 189 -16.27 6.93 6.80
N ASP A 190 -17.34 6.83 6.01
CA ASP A 190 -18.57 7.59 6.21
C ASP A 190 -19.20 7.27 7.58
N GLU A 191 -19.26 5.99 7.98
CA GLU A 191 -19.76 5.59 9.28
C GLU A 191 -18.92 6.15 10.44
N ALA A 192 -17.59 6.11 10.34
CA ALA A 192 -16.68 6.67 11.34
C ALA A 192 -16.83 8.20 11.47
N VAL A 193 -17.02 8.90 10.34
CA VAL A 193 -17.30 10.35 10.35
C VAL A 193 -18.64 10.62 11.01
N GLN A 194 -19.68 9.83 10.72
CA GLN A 194 -20.99 9.98 11.35
C GLN A 194 -20.96 9.67 12.85
N GLU A 195 -20.19 8.67 13.27
CA GLU A 195 -19.98 8.36 14.68
C GLU A 195 -19.27 9.52 15.39
N THR A 196 -18.22 10.08 14.79
CA THR A 196 -17.53 11.28 15.30
C THR A 196 -18.50 12.45 15.47
N ARG A 197 -19.39 12.68 14.49
CA ARG A 197 -20.44 13.70 14.57
C ARG A 197 -21.43 13.44 15.70
N ARG A 198 -21.86 12.20 15.91
CA ARG A 198 -22.77 11.82 17.00
C ARG A 198 -22.11 12.00 18.36
N ASN A 199 -20.87 11.55 18.52
CA ASN A 199 -20.12 11.67 19.77
C ASN A 199 -19.86 13.15 20.11
N PHE A 200 -19.53 13.98 19.11
CA PHE A 200 -19.40 15.42 19.30
C PHE A 200 -20.73 16.08 19.70
N ALA A 201 -21.84 15.70 19.05
CA ALA A 201 -23.17 16.24 19.35
C ALA A 201 -23.67 15.86 20.75
N ALA A 202 -23.18 14.76 21.32
CA ALA A 202 -23.52 14.32 22.68
C ALA A 202 -22.77 15.11 23.77
N LEU A 203 -21.74 15.90 23.42
CA LEU A 203 -21.00 16.68 24.39
C LEU A 203 -21.82 17.84 24.96
N THR A 204 -21.66 18.03 26.25
CA THR A 204 -22.26 19.04 27.10
C THR A 204 -21.22 20.03 27.61
N ASP A 205 -21.64 21.24 27.96
CA ASP A 205 -20.73 22.26 28.48
C ASP A 205 -20.11 21.85 29.83
N THR A 206 -20.71 20.90 30.55
CA THR A 206 -20.18 20.33 31.78
C THR A 206 -19.11 19.27 31.58
N ASP A 207 -18.93 18.76 30.35
CA ASP A 207 -17.90 17.75 30.10
C ASP A 207 -16.50 18.34 30.31
N PRO A 208 -15.53 17.53 30.77
CA PRO A 208 -14.16 17.96 30.97
C PRO A 208 -13.51 18.54 29.71
N LEU A 209 -12.62 19.51 29.87
CA LEU A 209 -11.91 20.17 28.76
C LEU A 209 -11.22 19.16 27.82
N PHE A 210 -10.62 18.09 28.37
CA PHE A 210 -9.94 17.07 27.58
C PHE A 210 -10.89 16.29 26.65
N THR A 211 -12.18 16.17 27.02
CA THR A 211 -13.17 15.49 26.17
C THR A 211 -13.45 16.31 24.92
N TRP A 212 -13.38 17.64 25.04
CA TRP A 212 -13.48 18.57 23.92
C TRP A 212 -12.20 18.61 23.07
N ASP A 213 -11.04 18.52 23.71
CA ASP A 213 -9.72 18.58 23.06
C ASP A 213 -9.49 17.47 22.02
N ILE A 214 -10.07 16.28 22.22
CA ILE A 214 -10.03 15.18 21.24
C ILE A 214 -10.56 15.63 19.86
N TYR A 215 -11.51 16.56 19.82
CA TYR A 215 -12.07 17.08 18.57
C TYR A 215 -11.28 18.24 17.97
N VAL A 216 -10.20 18.67 18.62
CA VAL A 216 -9.33 19.76 18.17
C VAL A 216 -7.95 19.26 17.75
N GLY A 217 -7.42 18.25 18.44
CA GLY A 217 -6.04 17.76 18.24
C GLY A 217 -5.85 16.64 17.21
N TYR A 218 -6.89 15.87 16.88
CA TYR A 218 -6.73 14.67 16.06
C TYR A 218 -6.87 14.95 14.55
N TYR A 219 -6.00 14.33 13.75
CA TYR A 219 -5.92 14.51 12.28
C TYR A 219 -7.19 14.08 11.52
N ASN A 220 -7.97 13.15 12.07
CA ASN A 220 -9.14 12.58 11.40
C ASN A 220 -10.47 13.24 11.80
N ILE A 221 -10.42 14.40 12.48
CA ILE A 221 -11.63 15.13 12.85
C ILE A 221 -12.04 16.05 11.69
N PRO A 222 -13.30 15.95 11.19
CA PRO A 222 -13.83 16.88 10.20
C PRO A 222 -13.66 18.34 10.61
N ASP A 223 -13.24 19.20 9.67
CA ASP A 223 -12.93 20.60 9.96
C ASP A 223 -14.11 21.35 10.59
N ASP A 224 -15.35 21.06 10.16
CA ASP A 224 -16.55 21.67 10.72
C ASP A 224 -16.80 21.30 12.19
N ILE A 225 -16.37 20.10 12.61
CA ILE A 225 -16.41 19.69 14.02
C ILE A 225 -15.30 20.40 14.79
N ARG A 226 -14.09 20.45 14.22
CA ARG A 226 -12.92 21.09 14.82
C ARG A 226 -13.17 22.56 15.14
N GLU A 227 -13.67 23.32 14.17
CA GLU A 227 -13.99 24.74 14.33
C GLU A 227 -15.08 24.98 15.38
N ARG A 228 -16.11 24.13 15.41
CA ARG A 228 -17.16 24.20 16.42
C ARG A 228 -16.64 23.85 17.82
N ALA A 229 -15.76 22.85 17.93
CA ALA A 229 -15.12 22.47 19.19
C ALA A 229 -14.27 23.63 19.73
N LEU A 230 -13.42 24.23 18.90
CA LEU A 230 -12.62 25.41 19.26
C LEU A 230 -13.48 26.57 19.75
N THR A 231 -14.58 26.85 19.05
CA THR A 231 -15.52 27.92 19.42
C THR A 231 -16.19 27.65 20.76
N ARG A 232 -16.65 26.40 21.00
CA ARG A 232 -17.27 26.03 22.27
C ARG A 232 -16.29 26.06 23.43
N ILE A 233 -15.05 25.57 23.23
CA ILE A 233 -13.99 25.64 24.23
C ILE A 233 -13.71 27.10 24.61
N ALA A 234 -13.59 28.00 23.62
CA ALA A 234 -13.36 29.43 23.84
C ALA A 234 -14.46 30.10 24.67
N ALA A 235 -15.71 29.63 24.56
CA ALA A 235 -16.86 30.17 25.28
C ALA A 235 -17.00 29.62 26.72
N ARG A 236 -16.17 28.67 27.15
CA ARG A 236 -16.30 28.06 28.48
C ARG A 236 -15.93 29.07 29.58
N PRO A 237 -16.80 29.29 30.59
CA PRO A 237 -16.51 30.22 31.68
C PRO A 237 -15.37 29.74 32.59
N THR A 238 -15.09 28.43 32.60
CA THR A 238 -14.02 27.81 33.40
C THR A 238 -12.71 27.63 32.63
N LEU A 239 -12.62 28.07 31.36
CA LEU A 239 -11.50 27.75 30.47
C LEU A 239 -10.11 28.02 31.10
N GLU A 240 -9.90 29.22 31.65
CA GLU A 240 -8.59 29.55 32.24
C GLU A 240 -8.28 28.74 33.51
N THR A 241 -9.31 28.37 34.28
CA THR A 241 -9.16 27.49 35.44
C THR A 241 -8.76 26.08 34.99
N ASP A 242 -9.49 25.54 34.02
CA ASP A 242 -9.26 24.21 33.45
C ASP A 242 -7.85 24.11 32.82
N LEU A 243 -7.44 25.14 32.08
CA LEU A 243 -6.09 25.24 31.51
C LEU A 243 -5.01 25.37 32.59
N THR A 244 -5.26 26.15 33.65
CA THR A 244 -4.32 26.29 34.76
C THR A 244 -4.07 24.96 35.46
N GLU A 245 -5.14 24.19 35.71
CA GLU A 245 -5.05 22.86 36.30
C GLU A 245 -4.30 21.89 35.40
N ALA A 246 -4.61 21.87 34.10
CA ALA A 246 -3.95 20.99 33.14
C ALA A 246 -2.45 21.33 32.94
N LEU A 247 -2.09 22.61 32.90
CA LEU A 247 -0.69 23.06 32.83
C LEU A 247 0.09 22.74 34.11
N ALA A 248 -0.59 22.65 35.25
CA ALA A 248 0.01 22.28 36.54
C ALA A 248 0.12 20.75 36.73
N SER A 249 -0.53 19.95 35.87
CA SER A 249 -0.57 18.50 35.97
C SER A 249 0.83 17.87 36.02
N GLY A 250 0.95 16.73 36.72
CA GLY A 250 2.14 15.88 36.67
C GLY A 250 2.23 15.03 35.40
N ASN A 251 1.18 15.01 34.56
CA ASN A 251 1.16 14.30 33.30
C ASN A 251 1.66 15.19 32.16
N SER A 252 2.83 14.87 31.59
CA SER A 252 3.47 15.66 30.52
C SER A 252 2.61 15.76 29.26
N LEU A 253 1.80 14.74 28.94
CA LEU A 253 0.87 14.79 27.82
C LEU A 253 -0.19 15.90 28.04
N TRP A 254 -0.73 16.00 29.25
CA TRP A 254 -1.74 17.02 29.56
C TRP A 254 -1.18 18.44 29.56
N VAL A 255 0.07 18.61 29.97
CA VAL A 255 0.76 19.90 29.89
C VAL A 255 0.92 20.33 28.43
N GLN A 256 1.29 19.40 27.54
CA GLN A 256 1.45 19.67 26.11
C GLN A 256 0.11 20.01 25.44
N GLU A 257 -0.94 19.23 25.71
CA GLU A 257 -2.27 19.51 25.16
C GLU A 257 -2.83 20.84 25.68
N ALA A 258 -2.63 21.16 26.97
CA ALA A 258 -3.05 22.44 27.53
C ALA A 258 -2.30 23.62 26.89
N LEU A 259 -0.99 23.50 26.66
CA LEU A 259 -0.24 24.51 25.90
C LEU A 259 -0.75 24.63 24.47
N SER A 260 -1.09 23.52 23.82
CA SER A 260 -1.65 23.51 22.47
C SER A 260 -3.02 24.18 22.41
N LEU A 261 -3.88 23.96 23.41
CA LEU A 261 -5.14 24.68 23.54
C LEU A 261 -4.93 26.17 23.81
N VAL A 262 -3.93 26.55 24.63
CA VAL A 262 -3.55 27.96 24.80
C VAL A 262 -3.24 28.58 23.46
N GLY A 263 -2.45 27.94 22.58
CA GLY A 263 -2.15 28.46 21.24
C GLY A 263 -3.37 28.51 20.31
N ARG A 264 -4.14 27.41 20.20
CA ARG A 264 -5.16 27.19 19.17
C ARG A 264 -6.52 27.81 19.44
N VAL A 265 -6.98 27.84 20.70
CA VAL A 265 -8.35 28.25 21.04
C VAL A 265 -8.52 29.76 20.83
N PRO A 266 -9.58 30.27 20.19
CA PRO A 266 -9.74 31.72 19.96
C PRO A 266 -10.29 32.46 21.21
N PHE A 267 -9.48 32.54 22.28
CA PHE A 267 -9.78 33.33 23.49
C PHE A 267 -8.65 34.33 23.80
N GLN A 268 -8.93 35.33 24.64
CA GLN A 268 -7.94 36.31 25.10
C GLN A 268 -7.43 35.93 26.50
N PRO A 269 -6.18 35.44 26.64
CA PRO A 269 -5.64 35.04 27.94
C PRO A 269 -5.52 36.22 28.91
N SER A 270 -5.91 36.01 30.16
CA SER A 270 -5.68 36.94 31.27
C SER A 270 -4.36 36.64 31.98
N ASN A 271 -3.98 37.53 32.90
CA ASN A 271 -2.76 37.38 33.71
C ASN A 271 -2.77 36.13 34.60
N ARG A 272 -3.92 35.46 34.78
CA ARG A 272 -4.00 34.20 35.55
C ARG A 272 -3.22 33.07 34.90
N LEU A 273 -3.13 33.05 33.58
CA LEU A 273 -2.39 32.02 32.83
C LEU A 273 -0.89 32.29 32.72
N SER A 274 -0.41 33.47 33.13
CA SER A 274 0.98 33.87 32.92
C SER A 274 1.99 32.92 33.57
N GLU A 275 1.82 32.66 34.87
CA GLU A 275 2.73 31.78 35.62
C GLU A 275 2.57 30.29 35.24
N PRO A 276 1.35 29.74 35.08
CA PRO A 276 1.16 28.38 34.59
C PRO A 276 1.82 28.12 33.22
N VAL A 277 1.63 29.02 32.24
CA VAL A 277 2.22 28.86 30.90
C VAL A 277 3.74 28.98 30.95
N ALA A 278 4.27 29.96 31.68
CA ALA A 278 5.72 30.14 31.84
C ALA A 278 6.39 28.87 32.41
N ARG A 279 5.82 28.29 33.48
CA ARG A 279 6.32 27.06 34.10
C ARG A 279 6.17 25.84 33.19
N ALA A 280 5.09 25.73 32.44
CA ALA A 280 4.90 24.64 31.49
C ALA A 280 5.96 24.67 30.38
N ILE A 281 6.28 25.84 29.83
CA ILE A 281 7.37 26.00 28.85
C ILE A 281 8.72 25.61 29.47
N ASP A 282 9.04 26.12 30.67
CA ASP A 282 10.30 25.79 31.36
C ASP A 282 10.43 24.27 31.61
N ARG A 283 9.33 23.61 31.97
CA ARG A 283 9.29 22.15 32.14
C ARG A 283 9.57 21.43 30.82
N LEU A 284 8.90 21.81 29.73
CA LEU A 284 9.13 21.19 28.42
C LEU A 284 10.55 21.40 27.91
N THR A 285 11.11 22.61 28.10
CA THR A 285 12.51 22.87 27.78
C THR A 285 13.45 21.95 28.56
N SER A 286 13.16 21.70 29.84
CA SER A 286 13.95 20.79 30.67
C SER A 286 13.80 19.33 30.24
N GLU A 287 12.58 18.89 29.94
CA GLU A 287 12.30 17.53 29.44
C GLU A 287 13.05 17.26 28.13
N LEU A 288 13.00 18.17 27.16
CA LEU A 288 13.75 18.05 25.91
C LEU A 288 15.27 18.03 26.14
N ALA A 289 15.77 18.82 27.09
CA ALA A 289 17.20 18.80 27.42
C ALA A 289 17.64 17.47 28.04
N GLU A 290 16.80 16.84 28.88
CA GLU A 290 17.08 15.51 29.41
C GLU A 290 16.96 14.43 28.33
N GLU A 291 15.95 14.48 27.46
CA GLU A 291 15.80 13.56 26.33
C GLU A 291 17.04 13.59 25.40
N ALA A 292 17.59 14.78 25.15
CA ALA A 292 18.80 14.94 24.34
C ALA A 292 20.03 14.28 24.99
N LYS A 293 20.16 14.31 26.33
CA LYS A 293 21.30 13.71 27.07
C LYS A 293 21.33 12.19 27.03
N VAL A 294 20.17 11.54 26.90
CA VAL A 294 20.06 10.07 26.91
C VAL A 294 20.75 9.44 25.68
N GLY A 295 21.18 10.25 24.70
CA GLY A 295 21.99 9.78 23.58
C GLY A 295 21.19 8.84 22.66
N ASN A 296 19.90 9.13 22.49
CA ASN A 296 19.05 8.38 21.58
C ASN A 296 19.61 8.53 20.14
N PRO A 297 20.06 7.45 19.48
CA PRO A 297 20.62 7.54 18.13
C PRO A 297 19.63 8.10 17.11
N ASP A 298 18.32 8.06 17.41
CA ASP A 298 17.25 8.61 16.59
C ASP A 298 16.69 9.94 17.12
N GLY A 299 17.37 10.60 18.05
CA GLY A 299 16.90 11.84 18.70
C GLY A 299 16.56 12.95 17.72
N ASP A 300 17.38 13.15 16.68
CA ASP A 300 17.16 14.16 15.64
C ASP A 300 15.87 13.86 14.82
N GLN A 301 15.61 12.59 14.49
CA GLN A 301 14.37 12.22 13.80
C GLN A 301 13.16 12.33 14.72
N TYR A 302 13.35 12.02 16.01
CA TYR A 302 12.29 12.09 16.99
C TYR A 302 11.77 13.51 17.17
N ILE A 303 12.66 14.51 17.28
CA ILE A 303 12.22 15.91 17.40
C ILE A 303 11.49 16.38 16.13
N ASP A 304 11.96 15.98 14.96
CA ASP A 304 11.35 16.34 13.68
C ASP A 304 9.95 15.74 13.49
N HIS A 305 9.75 14.47 13.87
CA HIS A 305 8.48 13.78 13.64
C HIS A 305 7.47 13.97 14.77
N TYR A 306 7.92 13.90 16.02
CA TYR A 306 7.02 13.82 17.18
C TYR A 306 6.93 15.12 17.96
N ARG A 307 7.92 16.02 17.84
CA ARG A 307 7.95 17.28 18.62
C ARG A 307 7.81 18.54 17.78
N ALA A 308 7.83 18.47 16.45
CA ALA A 308 7.65 19.64 15.59
C ALA A 308 6.33 20.41 15.88
N SER A 309 5.22 19.68 16.05
CA SER A 309 3.92 20.28 16.43
C SER A 309 3.98 20.97 17.80
N LEU A 310 4.68 20.38 18.77
CA LEU A 310 4.87 20.95 20.10
C LEU A 310 5.68 22.25 20.04
N LEU A 311 6.75 22.29 19.25
CA LEU A 311 7.56 23.48 19.05
C LEU A 311 6.75 24.64 18.45
N SER A 312 5.87 24.37 17.48
CA SER A 312 4.95 25.39 16.95
C SER A 312 3.97 25.86 18.01
N THR A 313 3.34 24.92 18.71
CA THR A 313 2.40 25.16 19.81
C THR A 313 2.98 26.10 20.87
N VAL A 314 4.22 25.89 21.31
CA VAL A 314 4.87 26.73 22.33
C VAL A 314 5.04 28.16 21.84
N ARG A 315 5.42 28.36 20.57
CA ARG A 315 5.55 29.71 19.99
C ARG A 315 4.20 30.41 19.87
N GLU A 316 3.18 29.71 19.38
CA GLU A 316 1.83 30.24 19.24
C GLU A 316 1.25 30.65 20.60
N ALA A 317 1.42 29.79 21.62
CA ALA A 317 1.05 30.12 22.99
C ALA A 317 1.81 31.34 23.51
N ALA A 318 3.12 31.45 23.25
CA ALA A 318 3.94 32.58 23.69
C ALA A 318 3.48 33.92 23.07
N VAL A 319 3.27 33.95 21.75
CA VAL A 319 2.75 35.12 21.02
C VAL A 319 1.39 35.53 21.57
N LYS A 320 0.52 34.56 21.83
CA LYS A 320 -0.82 34.81 22.33
C LYS A 320 -0.84 35.27 23.79
N MET A 321 0.09 34.82 24.63
CA MET A 321 0.24 35.36 25.99
C MET A 321 0.73 36.81 25.99
N ALA A 322 1.55 37.22 25.02
CA ALA A 322 1.96 38.60 24.86
C ALA A 322 0.79 39.51 24.45
N SER A 323 0.00 39.10 23.45
CA SER A 323 -1.19 39.85 23.03
C SER A 323 -2.32 39.82 24.07
N GLY A 324 -2.45 38.70 24.77
CA GLY A 324 -3.39 38.34 25.83
C GLY A 324 -3.19 39.08 27.16
N ALA A 325 -2.17 38.61 27.85
CA ALA A 325 -1.82 38.95 29.22
C ALA A 325 -0.70 40.01 29.31
N GLY A 326 -0.11 40.42 28.18
CA GLY A 326 1.06 41.29 28.19
C GLY A 326 2.30 40.61 28.76
N LEU A 327 2.38 39.29 28.67
CA LEU A 327 3.51 38.51 29.16
C LEU A 327 4.57 38.35 28.08
N ASP A 328 5.80 38.79 28.37
CA ASP A 328 6.95 38.49 27.51
C ASP A 328 7.54 37.11 27.85
N LEU A 329 7.56 36.23 26.85
CA LEU A 329 8.13 34.89 26.94
C LEU A 329 9.37 34.71 26.04
N SER A 330 9.94 35.81 25.52
CA SER A 330 11.07 35.78 24.59
C SER A 330 12.28 35.03 25.15
N ASP A 331 12.67 35.27 26.40
CA ASP A 331 13.82 34.60 27.04
C ASP A 331 13.60 33.08 27.16
N ARG A 332 12.35 32.63 27.31
CA ARG A 332 12.01 31.21 27.38
C ARG A 332 12.10 30.55 26.01
N LEU A 333 11.67 31.25 24.96
CA LEU A 333 11.84 30.78 23.59
C LEU A 333 13.32 30.68 23.22
N ASP A 334 14.16 31.62 23.67
CA ASP A 334 15.61 31.55 23.46
C ASP A 334 16.23 30.32 24.14
N ARG A 335 15.83 30.02 25.40
CA ARG A 335 16.29 28.80 26.09
C ARG A 335 15.86 27.53 25.37
N LEU A 336 14.60 27.45 24.95
CA LEU A 336 14.09 26.32 24.17
C LEU A 336 14.87 26.16 22.86
N GLN A 337 15.14 27.28 22.16
CA GLN A 337 15.93 27.28 20.93
C GLN A 337 17.33 26.70 21.16
N THR A 338 18.02 27.12 22.22
CA THR A 338 19.34 26.58 22.57
C THR A 338 19.29 25.07 22.79
N VAL A 339 18.30 24.57 23.53
CA VAL A 339 18.13 23.12 23.75
C VAL A 339 17.92 22.37 22.43
N VAL A 340 17.12 22.91 21.51
CA VAL A 340 16.88 22.30 20.20
C VAL A 340 18.16 22.24 19.36
N ILE A 341 18.90 23.36 19.28
CA ILE A 341 20.14 23.45 18.48
C ILE A 341 21.23 22.53 19.04
N GLU A 342 21.45 22.57 20.36
CA GLU A 342 22.55 21.83 21.00
C GLU A 342 22.22 20.35 21.17
N GLY A 343 20.97 20.03 21.51
CA GLY A 343 20.51 18.67 21.75
C GLY A 343 20.24 17.86 20.48
N TYR A 344 19.86 18.53 19.39
CA TYR A 344 19.43 17.89 18.15
C TYR A 344 20.05 18.55 16.91
N PRO A 345 21.40 18.63 16.83
CA PRO A 345 22.09 19.46 15.85
C PRO A 345 21.91 19.03 14.39
N LYS A 346 21.39 17.81 14.12
CA LYS A 346 21.14 17.32 12.76
C LYS A 346 19.66 17.34 12.37
N SER A 347 18.78 17.65 13.32
CA SER A 347 17.34 17.76 13.06
C SER A 347 17.03 18.92 12.10
N SER A 348 15.97 18.78 11.32
CA SER A 348 15.42 19.88 10.54
C SER A 348 15.00 21.04 11.44
N ALA A 349 14.44 20.72 12.62
CA ALA A 349 14.06 21.68 13.64
C ALA A 349 15.24 22.57 14.07
N ALA A 350 16.44 22.03 14.30
CA ALA A 350 17.60 22.85 14.66
C ALA A 350 17.97 23.89 13.59
N SER A 351 17.67 23.62 12.32
CA SER A 351 17.93 24.56 11.22
C SER A 351 16.82 25.61 11.05
N THR A 352 15.55 25.24 11.23
CA THR A 352 14.39 26.11 10.96
C THR A 352 13.91 26.87 12.18
N PHE A 353 13.93 26.23 13.35
CA PHE A 353 13.40 26.74 14.61
C PHE A 353 13.96 28.12 15.01
N PRO A 354 15.25 28.45 14.81
CA PRO A 354 15.76 29.78 15.14
C PRO A 354 15.10 30.92 14.35
N GLY A 355 14.81 30.66 13.06
CA GLY A 355 14.06 31.60 12.23
C GLY A 355 12.63 31.81 12.72
N GLU A 356 11.98 30.71 13.13
CA GLU A 356 10.61 30.72 13.66
C GLU A 356 10.54 31.41 15.03
N VAL A 357 11.51 31.19 15.92
CA VAL A 357 11.64 31.90 17.21
C VAL A 357 11.87 33.39 17.00
N SER A 358 12.74 33.77 16.06
CA SER A 358 12.94 35.19 15.71
C SER A 358 11.65 35.86 15.23
N ALA A 359 10.87 35.17 14.40
CA ALA A 359 9.57 35.67 13.94
C ALA A 359 8.57 35.81 15.11
N ALA A 360 8.47 34.81 15.98
CA ALA A 360 7.62 34.85 17.17
C ALA A 360 8.00 36.01 18.12
N LYS A 361 9.29 36.25 18.36
CA LYS A 361 9.77 37.37 19.19
C LYS A 361 9.39 38.73 18.62
N LYS A 362 9.43 38.90 17.29
CA LYS A 362 8.93 40.13 16.62
C LYS A 362 7.43 40.33 16.86
N GLN A 363 6.64 39.26 16.78
CA GLN A 363 5.20 39.30 17.05
C GLN A 363 4.91 39.63 18.52
N ILE A 364 5.66 39.02 19.46
CA ILE A 364 5.60 39.33 20.89
C ILE A 364 5.88 40.81 21.13
N ALA A 365 7.00 41.33 20.62
CA ALA A 365 7.38 42.74 20.78
C ALA A 365 6.32 43.69 20.22
N ALA A 366 5.76 43.39 19.04
CA ALA A 366 4.68 44.17 18.44
C ALA A 366 3.40 44.15 19.30
N ALA A 367 3.03 42.97 19.82
CA ALA A 367 1.87 42.80 20.67
C ALA A 367 2.00 43.56 22.00
N LEU A 368 3.19 43.57 22.61
CA LEU A 368 3.48 44.32 23.83
C LEU A 368 3.49 45.84 23.56
N ALA A 369 4.08 46.28 22.45
CA ALA A 369 4.08 47.70 22.06
C ALA A 369 2.65 48.23 21.87
N ALA A 370 1.76 47.46 21.24
CA ALA A 370 0.36 47.82 21.02
C ALA A 370 -0.46 47.98 22.33
N ARG A 371 0.07 47.52 23.47
CA ARG A 371 -0.56 47.67 24.79
C ARG A 371 -0.06 48.88 25.58
N THR A 372 1.00 49.53 25.13
CA THR A 372 1.56 50.73 25.78
C THR A 372 0.84 51.94 25.18
N PRO A 373 0.03 52.69 25.95
CA PRO A 373 -0.79 53.78 25.45
C PRO A 373 0.00 55.00 24.96
#